data_AF-A0A0R3JUW6-F1
#
_entry.id   AF-A0A0R3JUW6-F1
#
_cell.length_a   1.000
_cell.length_b   1.000
_cell.length_c   1.000
_cell.angle_alpha   90.00
_cell.angle_beta   90.00
_cell.angle_gamma   90.00
#
_symmetry.space_group_name_H-M   'P 1'
#
loop_
_entity.id
_entity.type
_entity.pdbx_description
1 polymer ?
#
loop_
_entity_poly.entity_id
_entity_poly.type
_entity_poly.pdbx_seq_one_letter_code
_entity_poly.pdbx_strand_id
1 'polypeptide(L)'
;MNKLQSIKEDIQRKVDGLERYEIESIKSIEHPIKRDLMSFNIVFSDKEKSVRYNVVGYENEKGEVGILIECPILTGIKDDLHIKENVNGFELEIKNFSKGKEALIKLNCKVKDDEFNFDMAMDTIIEHGINRMIY
;
A
#
# COMPACT_ATOMS: atom_id res chain seq x y z
N MET A 1 1.43 14.11 18.67
CA MET A 1 1.80 13.63 17.32
C MET A 1 0.53 13.11 16.66
N ASN A 2 0.20 13.53 15.43
CA ASN A 2 -1.00 13.01 14.73
C ASN A 2 -0.80 11.48 14.51
N LYS A 3 -1.86 10.68 14.69
CA LYS A 3 -1.88 9.23 14.44
C LYS A 3 -1.31 8.87 13.07
N LEU A 4 -1.71 9.61 12.03
CA LEU A 4 -1.24 9.36 10.67
C LEU A 4 0.25 9.66 10.48
N GLN A 5 0.77 10.68 11.18
CA GLN A 5 2.20 10.97 11.21
C GLN A 5 2.98 9.84 11.91
N SER A 6 2.44 9.27 12.99
CA SER A 6 3.06 8.15 13.70
C SER A 6 3.13 6.89 12.82
N ILE A 7 2.07 6.61 12.07
CA ILE A 7 2.05 5.50 11.10
C ILE A 7 3.07 5.73 9.98
N LYS A 8 3.16 6.95 9.45
CA LYS A 8 4.14 7.31 8.41
C LYS A 8 5.57 7.02 8.87
N GLU A 9 5.91 7.46 10.08
CA GLU A 9 7.24 7.27 10.67
C GLU A 9 7.56 5.79 10.93
N ASP A 10 6.57 5.01 11.38
CA ASP A 10 6.75 3.56 11.57
C ASP A 10 7.01 2.85 10.23
N ILE A 11 6.21 3.14 9.19
CA ILE A 11 6.40 2.57 7.86
C ILE A 11 7.77 2.93 7.32
N GLN A 12 8.15 4.21 7.38
CA GLN A 12 9.46 4.67 6.92
C GLN A 12 10.59 3.91 7.63
N ARG A 13 10.55 3.84 8.97
CA ARG A 13 11.55 3.13 9.78
C ARG A 13 11.65 1.65 9.40
N LYS A 14 10.52 0.98 9.15
CA LYS A 14 10.48 -0.42 8.76
C LYS A 14 11.05 -0.65 7.36
N VAL A 15 10.74 0.23 6.41
CA VAL A 15 11.28 0.15 5.05
C VAL A 15 12.78 0.43 5.04
N ASP A 16 13.24 1.49 5.72
CA ASP A 16 14.67 1.84 5.85
C ASP A 16 15.47 0.77 6.61
N GLY A 17 14.83 0.04 7.53
CA GLY A 17 15.45 -1.03 8.30
C GLY A 17 15.67 -2.34 7.54
N LEU A 18 15.16 -2.46 6.32
CA LEU A 18 15.23 -3.69 5.52
C LEU A 18 16.06 -3.44 4.24
N GLU A 19 17.24 -4.06 4.14
CA GLU A 19 18.15 -3.90 2.98
C GLU A 19 17.50 -4.21 1.62
N ARG A 20 16.50 -5.11 1.64
CA ARG A 20 15.67 -5.51 0.51
C ARG A 20 14.91 -4.34 -0.13
N TYR A 21 14.49 -3.37 0.68
CA TYR A 21 13.71 -2.24 0.21
C TYR A 21 14.57 -1.00 -0.02
N GLU A 22 14.09 -0.11 -0.88
CA GLU A 22 14.70 1.20 -1.12
C GLU A 22 13.61 2.25 -1.29
N ILE A 23 13.63 3.25 -0.41
CA ILE A 23 12.73 4.39 -0.49
C ILE A 23 13.12 5.28 -1.67
N GLU A 24 12.18 5.48 -2.59
CA GLU A 24 12.35 6.36 -3.75
C GLU A 24 11.84 7.77 -3.45
N SER A 25 10.71 7.89 -2.73
CA SER A 25 10.17 9.19 -2.36
C SER A 25 9.24 9.11 -1.15
N ILE A 26 9.23 10.20 -0.37
CA ILE A 26 8.26 10.43 0.69
C ILE A 26 7.68 11.82 0.48
N LYS A 27 6.36 11.92 0.39
CA LYS A 27 5.63 13.19 0.28
C LYS A 27 4.58 13.26 1.38
N SER A 28 4.34 14.45 1.91
CA SER A 28 3.24 14.73 2.83
C SER A 28 2.52 15.98 2.35
N ILE A 29 1.19 15.95 2.40
CA ILE A 29 0.32 17.04 1.98
C ILE A 29 -0.60 17.35 3.13
N GLU A 30 -0.55 18.57 3.64
CA GLU A 30 -1.52 19.08 4.59
C GLU A 30 -2.75 19.60 3.84
N HIS A 31 -3.93 19.42 4.42
CA HIS A 31 -5.14 19.95 3.82
C HIS A 31 -5.10 21.50 3.86
N PRO A 32 -5.44 22.18 2.74
CA PRO A 32 -5.19 23.62 2.59
C PRO A 32 -5.93 24.50 3.61
N ILE A 33 -7.09 24.04 4.08
CA ILE A 33 -7.95 24.74 5.04
C ILE A 33 -7.81 24.17 6.46
N LYS A 34 -8.10 22.88 6.64
CA LYS A 34 -7.95 22.12 7.89
C LYS A 34 -6.52 21.55 8.07
N ARG A 35 -5.57 22.38 8.51
CA ARG A 35 -4.14 22.01 8.60
C ARG A 35 -3.82 20.84 9.54
N ASP A 36 -4.78 20.47 10.37
CA ASP A 36 -4.74 19.27 11.22
C ASP A 36 -4.91 17.96 10.42
N LEU A 37 -5.58 18.03 9.25
CA LEU A 37 -5.69 16.91 8.33
C LEU A 37 -4.46 16.84 7.43
N MET A 38 -3.96 15.62 7.24
CA MET A 38 -2.84 15.35 6.35
C MET A 38 -3.07 14.08 5.53
N SER A 39 -2.31 13.97 4.45
CA SER A 39 -2.05 12.71 3.76
C SER A 39 -0.56 12.54 3.55
N PHE A 40 -0.13 11.30 3.36
CA PHE A 40 1.23 11.01 2.93
C PHE A 40 1.24 10.01 1.79
N ASN A 41 2.37 9.99 1.10
CA ASN A 41 2.67 9.06 0.05
C ASN A 41 4.12 8.60 0.23
N ILE A 42 4.34 7.30 0.40
CA ILE A 42 5.66 6.68 0.46
C ILE A 42 5.77 5.74 -0.74
N VAL A 43 6.77 5.99 -1.59
CA VAL A 43 7.10 5.12 -2.73
C VAL A 43 8.42 4.45 -2.42
N PHE A 44 8.44 3.12 -2.50
CA PHE A 44 9.65 2.33 -2.31
C PHE A 44 9.65 1.12 -3.25
N SER A 45 10.84 0.61 -3.54
CA SER A 45 11.04 -0.57 -4.39
C SER A 45 11.53 -1.76 -3.59
N ASP A 46 11.27 -2.96 -4.10
CA ASP A 46 11.78 -4.24 -3.65
C ASP A 46 12.78 -4.76 -4.65
N LYS A 47 14.06 -4.74 -4.23
CA LYS A 47 15.21 -5.06 -5.08
C LYS A 47 15.22 -6.52 -5.54
N GLU A 48 14.59 -7.41 -4.76
CA GLU A 48 14.56 -8.85 -5.07
C GLU A 48 13.46 -9.19 -6.05
N LYS A 49 12.28 -8.57 -5.90
CA LYS A 49 11.10 -8.87 -6.73
C LYS A 49 10.94 -7.92 -7.91
N SER A 50 11.76 -6.87 -8.03
CA SER A 50 11.60 -5.80 -9.03
C SER A 50 10.20 -5.17 -9.00
N VAL A 51 9.67 -4.97 -7.79
CA VAL A 51 8.32 -4.46 -7.53
C VAL A 51 8.42 -3.07 -6.91
N ARG A 52 7.54 -2.16 -7.33
CA ARG A 52 7.36 -0.85 -6.70
C ARG A 52 6.07 -0.84 -5.88
N TYR A 53 6.16 -0.37 -4.64
CA TYR A 53 5.03 -0.18 -3.74
C TYR A 53 4.74 1.31 -3.57
N ASN A 54 3.46 1.64 -3.52
CA ASN A 54 2.95 2.96 -3.27
C ASN A 54 2.03 2.94 -2.05
N VAL A 55 2.49 3.47 -0.93
CA VAL A 55 1.72 3.52 0.33
C VAL A 55 1.15 4.91 0.52
N VAL A 56 -0.17 5.01 0.49
CA VAL A 56 -0.92 6.23 0.71
C VAL A 56 -1.62 6.13 2.06
N GLY A 57 -1.32 7.06 2.96
CA GLY A 57 -2.08 7.25 4.19
C GLY A 57 -2.89 8.53 4.13
N TYR A 58 -4.13 8.49 4.59
CA TYR A 58 -5.01 9.66 4.62
C TYR A 58 -5.85 9.68 5.90
N GLU A 59 -6.15 10.89 6.37
CA GLU A 59 -7.11 11.16 7.42
C GLU A 59 -8.27 11.95 6.82
N ASN A 60 -9.50 11.49 7.04
CA ASN A 60 -10.67 12.19 6.54
C ASN A 60 -11.20 13.22 7.56
N GLU A 61 -12.19 14.01 7.16
CA GLU A 61 -12.76 15.06 8.01
C GLU A 61 -13.44 14.57 9.30
N LYS A 62 -13.65 13.25 9.44
CA LYS A 62 -14.21 12.63 10.65
C LYS A 62 -13.10 12.09 11.58
N GLY A 63 -11.83 12.29 11.23
CA GLY A 63 -10.68 11.72 11.94
C GLY A 63 -10.45 10.23 11.67
N GLU A 64 -11.10 9.66 10.65
CA GLU A 64 -10.87 8.26 10.27
C GLU A 64 -9.60 8.17 9.42
N VAL A 65 -8.70 7.28 9.83
CA VAL A 65 -7.45 7.01 9.13
C VAL A 65 -7.60 5.80 8.21
N GLY A 66 -7.21 5.95 6.95
CA GLY A 66 -7.12 4.88 5.97
C GLY A 66 -5.71 4.73 5.39
N ILE A 67 -5.33 3.49 5.12
CA ILE A 67 -4.08 3.14 4.45
C ILE A 67 -4.40 2.35 3.18
N LEU A 68 -3.79 2.76 2.07
CA LEU A 68 -3.83 2.09 0.78
C LEU A 68 -2.41 1.72 0.36
N ILE A 69 -2.16 0.46 0.07
CA ILE A 69 -0.93 -0.02 -0.56
C ILE A 69 -1.26 -0.43 -1.99
N GLU A 70 -0.58 0.15 -2.97
CA GLU A 70 -0.70 -0.21 -4.38
C GLU A 70 0.62 -0.76 -4.91
N CYS A 71 0.49 -1.76 -5.76
CA CYS A 71 1.61 -2.46 -6.36
C CYS A 71 1.28 -2.75 -7.83
N PRO A 72 1.69 -1.89 -8.76
CA PRO A 72 1.62 -2.20 -10.19
C PRO A 72 2.73 -3.21 -10.52
N ILE A 73 2.36 -4.29 -11.21
CA ILE A 73 3.29 -5.32 -11.66
C ILE A 73 3.07 -5.63 -13.14
N LEU A 74 4.14 -6.03 -13.81
CA LEU A 74 4.03 -6.62 -15.14
C LEU A 74 3.61 -8.08 -15.00
N THR A 75 2.70 -8.54 -15.87
CA THR A 75 2.21 -9.93 -15.87
C THR A 75 2.16 -10.47 -17.29
N GLY A 76 2.02 -11.79 -17.45
CA GLY A 76 1.75 -12.44 -18.73
C GLY A 76 0.29 -12.88 -18.91
N ILE A 77 -0.60 -12.53 -17.97
CA ILE A 77 -1.97 -13.04 -17.90
C ILE A 77 -2.82 -12.38 -18.98
N LYS A 78 -3.26 -13.16 -19.98
CA LYS A 78 -3.99 -12.64 -21.15
C LYS A 78 -5.47 -12.34 -20.88
N ASP A 79 -6.08 -13.11 -19.98
CA ASP A 79 -7.50 -13.00 -19.67
C ASP A 79 -7.74 -11.92 -18.63
N ASP A 80 -8.85 -11.19 -18.75
CA ASP A 80 -9.23 -10.18 -17.77
C ASP A 80 -9.54 -10.85 -16.42
N LEU A 81 -8.87 -10.38 -15.38
CA LEU A 81 -8.94 -10.84 -14.00
C LEU A 81 -9.40 -9.70 -13.11
N HIS A 82 -10.42 -9.96 -12.31
CA HIS A 82 -10.83 -9.08 -11.23
C HIS A 82 -11.15 -9.89 -9.98
N ILE A 83 -10.33 -9.76 -8.95
CA ILE A 83 -10.51 -10.41 -7.65
C ILE A 83 -10.70 -9.33 -6.59
N LYS A 84 -11.67 -9.54 -5.70
CA LYS A 84 -11.87 -8.76 -4.48
C LYS A 84 -12.16 -9.69 -3.32
N GLU A 85 -11.42 -9.53 -2.23
CA GLU A 85 -11.59 -10.35 -1.03
C GLU A 85 -11.07 -9.66 0.23
N ASN A 86 -11.44 -10.19 1.39
CA ASN A 86 -10.92 -9.73 2.68
C ASN A 86 -9.92 -10.75 3.22
N VAL A 87 -8.69 -10.32 3.48
CA VAL A 87 -7.61 -11.16 4.01
C VAL A 87 -6.96 -10.44 5.18
N ASN A 88 -6.85 -11.09 6.34
CA ASN A 88 -6.20 -10.54 7.54
C ASN A 88 -6.72 -9.14 7.96
N GLY A 89 -7.99 -8.82 7.69
CA GLY A 89 -8.58 -7.51 7.99
C GLY A 89 -8.31 -6.42 6.94
N PHE A 90 -7.71 -6.79 5.80
CA PHE A 90 -7.47 -5.92 4.66
C PHE A 90 -8.38 -6.27 3.49
N GLU A 91 -8.86 -5.25 2.79
CA GLU A 91 -9.55 -5.40 1.50
C GLU A 91 -8.50 -5.51 0.39
N LEU A 92 -8.35 -6.69 -0.19
CA LEU A 92 -7.46 -6.96 -1.32
C LEU A 92 -8.24 -6.86 -2.63
N GLU A 93 -7.70 -6.12 -3.60
CA GLU A 93 -8.21 -6.07 -4.98
C GLU A 93 -7.06 -6.35 -5.96
N ILE A 94 -7.28 -7.29 -6.87
CA ILE A 94 -6.36 -7.60 -7.97
C ILE A 94 -7.11 -7.35 -9.28
N LYS A 95 -6.53 -6.52 -10.14
CA LYS A 95 -7.10 -6.22 -11.45
C LYS A 95 -6.01 -6.13 -12.50
N ASN A 96 -6.17 -6.81 -13.63
CA ASN A 96 -5.36 -6.52 -14.82
C ASN A 96 -6.11 -5.60 -15.79
N PHE A 97 -5.35 -4.91 -16.65
CA PHE A 97 -5.91 -4.10 -17.71
C PHE A 97 -5.76 -4.84 -19.04
N SER A 98 -6.84 -4.83 -19.83
CA SER A 98 -7.01 -5.66 -21.03
C SER A 98 -5.79 -5.62 -21.95
N LYS A 99 -5.35 -6.80 -22.41
CA LYS A 99 -4.05 -7.13 -23.06
C LYS A 99 -2.88 -7.44 -22.13
N GLY A 100 -3.13 -7.74 -20.87
CA GLY A 100 -2.37 -8.73 -20.11
C GLY A 100 -0.90 -8.46 -19.86
N LYS A 101 -0.48 -7.20 -19.89
CA LYS A 101 0.91 -6.80 -19.59
C LYS A 101 1.06 -6.18 -18.22
N GLU A 102 -0.01 -5.64 -17.65
CA GLU A 102 0.02 -4.90 -16.39
C GLU A 102 -1.15 -5.33 -15.50
N ALA A 103 -0.84 -5.55 -14.23
CA ALA A 103 -1.82 -5.71 -13.18
C ALA A 103 -1.57 -4.72 -12.05
N LEU A 104 -2.64 -4.36 -11.38
CA LEU A 104 -2.64 -3.51 -10.20
C LEU A 104 -3.20 -4.31 -9.04
N ILE A 105 -2.36 -4.48 -8.02
CA ILE A 105 -2.75 -5.08 -6.75
C ILE A 105 -2.92 -3.93 -5.76
N LYS A 106 -4.05 -3.93 -5.04
CA LYS A 106 -4.38 -2.94 -4.03
C LYS A 106 -4.72 -3.62 -2.72
N LEU A 107 -4.21 -3.08 -1.63
CA LEU A 107 -4.57 -3.46 -0.28
C LEU A 107 -5.09 -2.22 0.45
N ASN A 108 -6.35 -2.24 0.88
CA ASN A 108 -6.99 -1.13 1.57
C ASN A 108 -7.36 -1.52 3.01
N CYS A 109 -7.13 -0.61 3.95
CA CYS A 109 -7.48 -0.81 5.34
C CYS A 109 -7.99 0.49 5.97
N LYS A 110 -8.96 0.36 6.88
CA LYS A 110 -9.35 1.41 7.82
C LYS A 110 -8.72 1.11 9.17
N VAL A 111 -7.92 2.04 9.68
CA VAL A 111 -7.18 1.84 10.93
C VAL A 111 -8.12 2.05 12.12
N LYS A 112 -8.59 0.95 12.71
CA LYS A 112 -9.35 0.92 13.96
C LYS A 112 -8.40 0.65 15.13
N ASP A 113 -8.67 1.21 16.30
CA ASP A 113 -8.01 0.87 17.57
C ASP A 113 -6.47 0.91 17.54
N ASP A 114 -5.96 1.98 16.93
CA ASP A 114 -4.58 2.50 17.03
C ASP A 114 -3.39 1.75 16.39
N GLU A 115 -3.53 0.61 15.73
CA GLU A 115 -2.36 -0.01 15.09
C GLU A 115 -2.61 -0.49 13.66
N PHE A 116 -1.94 0.18 12.71
CA PHE A 116 -1.71 -0.36 11.38
C PHE A 116 -0.49 -1.28 11.44
N ASN A 117 -0.67 -2.57 11.16
CA ASN A 117 0.43 -3.51 11.09
C ASN A 117 1.00 -3.57 9.65
N PHE A 118 2.07 -2.82 9.42
CA PHE A 118 2.74 -2.76 8.11
C PHE A 118 3.28 -4.12 7.65
N ASP A 119 3.86 -4.92 8.55
CA ASP A 119 4.48 -6.20 8.17
C ASP A 119 3.41 -7.17 7.68
N MET A 120 2.30 -7.27 8.40
CA MET A 120 1.14 -8.06 7.99
C MET A 120 0.53 -7.57 6.66
N ALA A 121 0.50 -6.26 6.44
CA ALA A 121 0.03 -5.69 5.18
C ALA A 121 0.95 -6.08 4.01
N MET A 122 2.27 -6.03 4.22
CA MET A 122 3.26 -6.44 3.23
C MET A 122 3.20 -7.95 2.94
N ASP A 123 3.11 -8.79 3.97
CA ASP A 123 2.93 -10.23 3.79
C ASP A 123 1.64 -10.53 3.02
N THR A 124 0.56 -9.82 3.34
CA THR A 124 -0.73 -10.02 2.68
C THR A 124 -0.67 -9.64 1.19
N ILE A 125 -0.12 -8.47 0.85
CA ILE A 125 -0.03 -8.06 -0.56
C ILE A 125 0.94 -8.94 -1.37
N ILE A 126 1.98 -9.47 -0.73
CA ILE A 126 2.95 -10.36 -1.37
C ILE A 126 2.34 -11.75 -1.59
N GLU A 127 1.85 -12.40 -0.54
CA GLU A 127 1.41 -13.81 -0.59
C GLU A 127 0.06 -13.95 -1.30
N HIS A 128 -0.89 -13.07 -0.98
CA HIS A 128 -2.25 -13.15 -1.53
C HIS A 128 -2.46 -12.27 -2.75
N GLY A 129 -1.52 -11.37 -3.06
CA GLY A 129 -1.55 -10.52 -4.26
C GLY A 129 -0.52 -10.95 -5.29
N ILE A 130 0.75 -10.56 -5.08
CA ILE A 130 1.83 -10.65 -6.07
C ILE A 130 2.10 -12.09 -6.47
N ASN A 131 2.26 -13.01 -5.50
CA ASN A 131 2.61 -14.40 -5.78
C ASN A 131 1.51 -15.13 -6.59
N ARG A 132 0.25 -14.67 -6.56
CA ARG A 132 -0.84 -15.22 -7.37
C ARG A 132 -0.85 -14.72 -8.83
N MET A 133 -0.03 -13.73 -9.13
CA MET A 133 0.08 -13.14 -10.46
C MET A 133 1.30 -13.62 -11.23
N ILE A 134 2.22 -14.33 -10.56
CA ILE A 134 3.39 -14.96 -11.16
C ILE A 134 2.97 -16.37 -11.60
N TYR A 135 2.78 -16.56 -12.91
CA TYR A 135 2.54 -17.85 -13.56
C TYR A 135 3.78 -18.31 -14.33
#